data_AF-A0A7L9AQT0-F1
#
_entry.id   AF-A0A7L9AQT0-F1
#
_cell.length_a   1.000
_cell.length_b   1.000
_cell.length_c   1.000
_cell.angle_alpha   90.00
_cell.angle_beta   90.00
_cell.angle_gamma   90.00
#
_symmetry.space_group_name_H-M   'P 1'
#
loop_
_entity.id
_entity.type
_entity.pdbx_description
1 polymer ?
#
loop_
_entity_poly.entity_id
_entity_poly.type
_entity_poly.pdbx_seq_one_letter_code
_entity_poly.pdbx_strand_id
1 'polypeptide(L)'
;YIAPIKPDHPAAKNRMIYANNTLHLLPSNLKGVFQKNEPFSKPLIYAVLNDLKQPQKELKDDSIYNFVERRFGKKIADYAVSPMICGICAGDAKEISVKFLMKTLFEYEQNYGGVMKGVMKSLFKGKNDSEIQLSELAKKAQEEKWSVYTLKGGLETFPTVMTQYLRDNDIDMHLNTRVE
;
A
#
# COMPACT_ATOMS: atom_id res chain seq x y z
N TYR A 1 -15.25 -20.39 1.03
CA TYR A 1 -13.84 -20.66 1.36
C TYR A 1 -13.05 -19.43 1.79
N ILE A 2 -13.48 -18.20 1.49
CA ILE A 2 -12.78 -16.98 1.94
C ILE A 2 -13.04 -16.69 3.42
N ALA A 3 -12.01 -16.20 4.11
CA ALA A 3 -12.06 -15.62 5.45
C ALA A 3 -11.71 -14.13 5.37
N PRO A 4 -12.71 -13.23 5.31
CA PRO A 4 -12.48 -11.80 5.18
C PRO A 4 -12.27 -11.12 6.54
N ILE A 5 -11.46 -10.07 6.54
CA ILE A 5 -11.32 -9.12 7.64
C ILE A 5 -12.07 -7.85 7.24
N LYS A 6 -13.13 -7.55 7.99
CA LYS A 6 -13.97 -6.36 7.80
C LYS A 6 -13.35 -5.12 8.48
N PRO A 7 -13.74 -3.89 8.10
CA PRO A 7 -13.12 -2.66 8.62
C PRO A 7 -13.32 -2.44 10.12
N ASP A 8 -14.35 -3.06 10.69
CA ASP A 8 -14.65 -2.99 12.11
C ASP A 8 -13.75 -3.86 12.98
N HIS A 9 -13.10 -4.88 12.38
CA HIS A 9 -12.21 -5.81 13.06
C HIS A 9 -10.96 -5.11 13.63
N PRO A 10 -10.49 -5.47 14.85
CA PRO A 10 -9.30 -4.83 15.46
C PRO A 10 -8.06 -4.86 14.56
N ALA A 11 -7.82 -5.96 13.86
CA ALA A 11 -6.70 -6.10 12.92
C ALA A 11 -6.77 -5.14 11.70
N ALA A 12 -7.96 -4.67 11.33
CA ALA A 12 -8.11 -3.68 10.26
C ALA A 12 -7.87 -2.25 10.76
N LYS A 13 -8.16 -1.99 12.05
CA LYS A 13 -8.08 -0.65 12.66
C LYS A 13 -6.72 -0.32 13.25
N ASN A 14 -6.01 -1.31 13.78
CA ASN A 14 -4.85 -1.11 14.64
C ASN A 14 -3.56 -1.42 13.89
N ARG A 15 -3.14 -0.51 13.00
CA ARG A 15 -1.78 -0.55 12.45
C ARG A 15 -0.84 0.18 13.41
N MET A 16 0.23 -0.46 13.82
CA MET A 16 1.15 0.07 14.83
C MET A 16 2.58 0.16 14.29
N ILE A 17 3.33 1.11 14.80
CA ILE A 17 4.77 1.23 14.58
C ILE A 17 5.49 1.25 15.92
N TYR A 18 6.64 0.59 16.00
CA TYR A 18 7.47 0.60 17.19
C TYR A 18 8.52 1.70 17.06
N ALA A 19 8.49 2.69 17.95
CA ALA A 19 9.42 3.80 17.97
C ALA A 19 9.61 4.32 19.40
N ASN A 20 10.83 4.78 19.73
CA ASN A 20 11.14 5.30 21.07
C ASN A 20 10.72 4.34 22.19
N ASN A 21 11.09 3.06 22.03
CA ASN A 21 10.81 1.98 22.96
C ASN A 21 9.32 1.71 23.27
N THR A 22 8.41 2.20 22.42
CA THR A 22 6.95 2.13 22.62
C THR A 22 6.21 1.85 21.30
N LEU A 23 5.03 1.24 21.40
CA LEU A 23 4.14 0.99 20.25
C LEU A 23 3.18 2.17 20.06
N HIS A 24 3.15 2.72 18.85
CA HIS A 24 2.29 3.84 18.47
C HIS A 24 1.28 3.41 17.42
N LEU A 25 0.02 3.82 17.58
CA LEU A 25 -1.02 3.59 16.57
C LEU A 25 -0.88 4.59 15.43
N LEU A 26 -0.89 4.09 14.20
CA LEU A 26 -1.03 4.92 13.02
C LEU A 26 -2.47 5.40 12.89
N PRO A 27 -2.69 6.65 12.45
CA PRO A 27 -4.04 7.18 12.28
C PRO A 27 -4.77 6.42 11.17
N SER A 28 -5.87 5.77 11.55
CA SER A 28 -6.74 5.00 10.65
C SER A 28 -7.92 5.81 10.10
N ASN A 29 -8.05 7.07 10.49
CA ASN A 29 -9.12 7.97 10.08
C ASN A 29 -8.60 9.40 9.86
N LEU A 30 -9.39 10.21 9.14
CA LEU A 30 -9.05 11.59 8.81
C LEU A 30 -8.85 12.46 10.06
N LYS A 31 -9.60 12.23 11.14
CA LYS A 31 -9.44 12.99 12.40
C LYS A 31 -8.03 12.82 12.97
N GLY A 32 -7.47 11.62 12.90
CA GLY A 32 -6.12 11.32 13.34
C GLY A 32 -5.03 12.07 12.54
N VAL A 33 -5.30 12.49 11.30
CA VAL A 33 -4.36 13.28 10.48
C VAL A 33 -4.18 14.70 11.01
N PHE A 34 -5.23 15.28 11.60
CA PHE A 34 -5.20 16.63 12.18
C PHE A 34 -4.73 16.65 13.63
N GLN A 35 -4.62 15.49 14.28
CA GLN A 35 -4.13 15.36 15.65
C GLN A 35 -2.62 15.12 15.66
N LYS A 36 -1.96 15.58 16.73
CA LYS A 36 -0.57 15.21 17.02
C LYS A 36 -0.57 13.79 17.59
N ASN A 37 0.08 12.86 16.90
CA ASN A 37 0.24 11.49 17.36
C ASN A 37 1.73 11.18 17.44
N GLU A 38 2.21 10.69 18.57
CA GLU A 38 3.56 10.12 18.64
C GLU A 38 3.70 8.96 17.64
N PRO A 39 4.87 8.75 17.00
CA PRO A 39 6.15 9.48 17.14
C PRO A 39 6.24 10.75 16.27
N PHE A 40 5.13 11.20 15.67
CA PHE A 40 5.08 12.41 14.85
C PHE A 40 4.95 13.65 15.74
N SER A 41 6.00 14.47 15.77
CA SER A 41 6.03 15.68 16.61
C SER A 41 5.03 16.77 16.19
N LYS A 42 4.48 16.67 14.97
CA LYS A 42 3.48 17.58 14.39
C LYS A 42 2.33 16.77 13.78
N PRO A 43 1.11 17.35 13.70
CA PRO A 43 0.01 16.77 12.94
C PRO A 43 0.42 16.39 11.50
N LEU A 44 -0.08 15.26 11.01
CA LEU A 44 0.27 14.76 9.67
C LEU A 44 -0.22 15.69 8.54
N ILE A 45 -1.20 16.56 8.81
CA ILE A 45 -1.62 17.59 7.84
C ILE A 45 -0.46 18.50 7.40
N TYR A 46 0.57 18.69 8.23
CA TYR A 46 1.75 19.45 7.83
C TYR A 46 2.55 18.77 6.72
N ALA A 47 2.55 17.43 6.67
CA ALA A 47 3.17 16.68 5.58
C ALA A 47 2.42 16.89 4.25
N VAL A 48 1.09 16.94 4.31
CA VAL A 48 0.24 17.27 3.15
C VAL A 48 0.50 18.69 2.66
N LEU A 49 0.55 19.66 3.59
CA LEU A 49 0.87 21.04 3.25
C LEU A 49 2.29 21.20 2.71
N ASN A 50 3.25 20.40 3.20
CA ASN A 50 4.60 20.38 2.67
C ASN A 50 4.59 19.94 1.20
N ASP A 51 3.94 18.81 0.87
CA ASP A 51 3.88 18.33 -0.52
C ASP A 51 3.27 19.37 -1.48
N LEU A 52 2.23 20.10 -1.05
CA LEU A 52 1.60 21.15 -1.86
C LEU A 52 2.51 22.35 -2.13
N LYS A 53 3.42 22.65 -1.20
CA LYS A 53 4.38 23.77 -1.27
C LYS A 53 5.69 23.40 -1.96
N GLN A 54 6.10 22.13 -1.88
CA GLN A 54 7.35 21.68 -2.47
C GLN A 54 7.32 21.82 -3.99
N PRO A 55 8.34 22.45 -4.61
CA PRO A 55 8.40 22.58 -6.05
C PRO A 55 8.58 21.20 -6.70
N GLN A 56 8.09 21.10 -7.93
CA GLN A 56 8.38 19.95 -8.77
C GLN A 56 9.89 19.87 -9.01
N LYS A 57 10.43 18.65 -8.94
CA LYS A 57 11.81 18.36 -9.34
C LYS A 57 11.74 17.30 -10.43
N GLU A 58 12.25 17.61 -11.61
CA GLU A 58 12.32 16.62 -12.68
C GLU A 58 13.34 15.53 -12.30
N LEU A 59 12.84 14.32 -12.06
CA LEU A 59 13.63 13.15 -11.70
C LEU A 59 13.34 12.03 -12.70
N LYS A 60 14.39 11.29 -13.08
CA LYS A 60 14.23 10.04 -13.83
C LYS A 60 13.81 8.89 -12.90
N ASP A 61 14.40 8.88 -11.71
CA ASP A 61 14.10 8.00 -10.58
C ASP A 61 14.63 8.60 -9.28
N ASP A 62 14.21 8.06 -8.13
CA ASP A 62 14.72 8.38 -6.79
C ASP A 62 14.45 7.21 -5.84
N SER A 63 15.10 7.18 -4.67
CA SER A 63 14.70 6.23 -3.63
C SER A 63 13.37 6.64 -3.00
N ILE A 64 12.62 5.66 -2.50
CA ILE A 64 11.36 5.91 -1.78
C ILE A 64 11.61 6.86 -0.59
N TYR A 65 12.70 6.65 0.15
CA TYR A 65 13.05 7.48 1.29
C TYR A 65 13.27 8.94 0.90
N ASN A 66 14.15 9.21 -0.09
CA ASN A 66 14.47 10.57 -0.52
C ASN A 66 13.25 11.30 -1.08
N PHE A 67 12.45 10.58 -1.89
CA PHE A 67 11.22 11.11 -2.44
C PHE A 67 10.27 11.57 -1.32
N VAL A 68 10.04 10.72 -0.32
CA VAL A 68 9.12 11.02 0.78
C VAL A 68 9.69 12.05 1.74
N GLU A 69 10.98 12.02 2.04
CA GLU A 69 11.63 13.02 2.90
C GLU A 69 11.48 14.42 2.31
N ARG A 70 11.75 14.58 1.00
CA ARG A 70 11.59 15.85 0.30
C ARG A 70 10.14 16.33 0.30
N ARG A 71 9.20 15.44 -0.05
CA ARG A 71 7.79 15.77 -0.28
C ARG A 71 6.98 15.92 1.01
N PHE A 72 7.16 15.01 1.96
CA PHE A 72 6.33 14.89 3.15
C PHE A 72 7.10 15.13 4.45
N GLY A 73 8.43 15.17 4.40
CA GLY A 73 9.30 15.45 5.53
C GLY A 73 9.90 14.18 6.15
N LYS A 74 11.06 14.36 6.79
CA LYS A 74 11.89 13.30 7.37
C LYS A 74 11.14 12.36 8.32
N LYS A 75 10.26 12.87 9.18
CA LYS A 75 9.49 12.05 10.12
C LYS A 75 8.56 11.04 9.43
N ILE A 76 8.00 11.40 8.27
CA ILE A 76 7.16 10.49 7.48
C ILE A 76 8.03 9.43 6.82
N ALA A 77 9.18 9.82 6.27
CA ALA A 77 10.14 8.88 5.70
C ALA A 77 10.63 7.87 6.76
N ASP A 78 11.02 8.34 7.95
CA ASP A 78 11.57 7.53 9.03
C ASP A 78 10.53 6.59 9.66
N TYR A 79 9.37 7.11 10.06
CA TYR A 79 8.44 6.36 10.93
C TYR A 79 7.23 5.78 10.22
N ALA A 80 6.89 6.25 9.02
CA ALA A 80 5.77 5.69 8.26
C ALA A 80 6.26 4.85 7.08
N VAL A 81 7.07 5.45 6.21
CA VAL A 81 7.40 4.83 4.93
C VAL A 81 8.49 3.77 5.07
N SER A 82 9.56 4.00 5.83
CA SER A 82 10.60 2.98 6.03
C SER A 82 10.04 1.68 6.65
N PRO A 83 9.23 1.72 7.73
CA PRO A 83 8.59 0.53 8.28
C PRO A 83 7.58 -0.12 7.32
N MET A 84 6.87 0.69 6.52
CA MET A 84 5.94 0.17 5.51
C MET A 84 6.67 -0.63 4.43
N ILE A 85 7.79 -0.11 3.90
CA ILE A 85 8.58 -0.81 2.87
C ILE A 85 9.18 -2.10 3.43
N CYS A 86 9.71 -2.06 4.65
CA CYS A 86 10.16 -3.26 5.36
C CYS A 86 9.01 -4.28 5.52
N GLY A 87 7.80 -3.83 5.87
CA GLY A 87 6.63 -4.72 5.97
C GLY A 87 6.12 -5.29 4.65
N ILE A 88 6.34 -4.62 3.52
CA ILE A 88 5.89 -5.08 2.19
C ILE A 88 6.88 -6.07 1.58
N CYS A 89 8.18 -5.76 1.64
CA CYS A 89 9.20 -6.48 0.87
C CYS A 89 10.47 -6.82 1.66
N ALA A 90 10.51 -6.53 2.96
CA ALA A 90 11.70 -6.68 3.82
C ALA A 90 12.95 -5.93 3.29
N GLY A 91 12.75 -4.88 2.47
CA GLY A 91 13.82 -4.08 1.88
C GLY A 91 14.02 -2.71 2.55
N ASP A 92 15.10 -2.03 2.19
CA ASP A 92 15.42 -0.67 2.63
C ASP A 92 14.77 0.38 1.69
N ALA A 93 13.96 1.28 2.26
CA ALA A 93 13.35 2.39 1.54
C ALA A 93 14.38 3.36 0.92
N LYS A 94 15.63 3.37 1.41
CA LYS A 94 16.72 4.18 0.86
C LYS A 94 17.32 3.62 -0.42
N GLU A 95 17.16 2.32 -0.66
CA GLU A 95 17.72 1.63 -1.82
C GLU A 95 16.67 1.33 -2.89
N ILE A 96 15.41 1.16 -2.47
CA ILE A 96 14.33 0.82 -3.39
C ILE A 96 13.85 2.05 -4.17
N SER A 97 13.77 1.91 -5.48
CA SER A 97 13.23 2.88 -6.43
C SER A 97 11.76 3.21 -6.13
N VAL A 98 11.45 4.52 -6.06
CA VAL A 98 10.07 5.01 -5.95
C VAL A 98 9.26 4.68 -7.19
N LYS A 99 9.88 4.66 -8.37
CA LYS A 99 9.22 4.32 -9.62
C LYS A 99 8.86 2.83 -9.69
N PHE A 100 9.61 1.98 -9.00
CA PHE A 100 9.36 0.54 -8.94
C PHE A 100 8.17 0.19 -8.05
N LEU A 101 8.17 0.58 -6.76
CA LEU A 101 7.10 0.21 -5.83
C LEU A 101 5.94 1.22 -5.75
N MET A 102 6.20 2.50 -6.05
CA MET A 102 5.26 3.61 -5.80
C MET A 102 5.03 4.45 -7.07
N LYS A 103 5.02 3.78 -8.24
CA LYS A 103 4.91 4.39 -9.58
C LYS A 103 3.82 5.47 -9.67
N THR A 104 2.61 5.19 -9.20
CA THR A 104 1.48 6.13 -9.28
C THR A 104 1.75 7.42 -8.50
N LEU A 105 2.37 7.35 -7.33
CA LEU A 105 2.71 8.53 -6.52
C LEU A 105 3.80 9.36 -7.19
N PHE A 106 4.80 8.69 -7.77
CA PHE A 106 5.83 9.34 -8.57
C PHE A 106 5.23 10.03 -9.81
N GLU A 107 4.33 9.38 -10.54
CA GLU A 107 3.64 9.98 -11.69
C GLU A 107 2.78 11.18 -11.29
N TYR A 108 2.13 11.13 -10.13
CA TYR A 108 1.37 12.27 -9.62
C TYR A 108 2.27 13.47 -9.35
N GLU A 109 3.43 13.23 -8.76
CA GLU A 109 4.44 14.25 -8.55
C GLU A 109 4.90 14.88 -9.87
N GLN A 110 5.25 14.03 -10.84
CA GLN A 110 5.86 14.44 -12.10
C GLN A 110 4.86 15.10 -13.05
N ASN A 111 3.58 14.69 -13.03
CA ASN A 111 2.57 15.25 -13.94
C ASN A 111 1.81 16.45 -13.36
N TYR A 112 1.71 16.55 -12.04
CA TYR A 112 0.88 17.57 -11.37
C TYR A 112 1.67 18.46 -10.41
N GLY A 113 2.99 18.31 -10.35
CA GLY A 113 3.90 19.06 -9.49
C GLY A 113 3.81 18.72 -8.01
N GLY A 114 2.96 17.76 -7.62
CA GLY A 114 2.81 17.29 -6.25
C GLY A 114 1.87 16.10 -6.14
N VAL A 115 2.15 15.26 -5.16
CA VAL A 115 1.43 13.99 -4.96
C VAL A 115 -0.03 14.25 -4.60
N MET A 116 -0.27 15.16 -3.66
CA MET A 116 -1.60 15.51 -3.19
C MET A 116 -2.44 16.18 -4.29
N LYS A 117 -1.80 16.98 -5.15
CA LYS A 117 -2.47 17.56 -6.34
C LYS A 117 -2.90 16.46 -7.31
N GLY A 118 -2.05 15.46 -7.53
CA GLY A 118 -2.38 14.32 -8.39
C GLY A 118 -3.49 13.44 -7.83
N VAL A 119 -3.48 13.16 -6.53
CA VAL A 119 -4.58 12.45 -5.85
C VAL A 119 -5.90 13.22 -6.02
N MET A 120 -5.90 14.53 -5.73
CA MET A 120 -7.10 15.37 -5.85
C MET A 120 -7.64 15.35 -7.29
N LYS A 121 -6.77 15.51 -8.29
CA LYS A 121 -7.16 15.48 -9.70
C LYS A 121 -7.64 14.10 -10.14
N SER A 122 -7.06 13.01 -9.61
CA SER A 122 -7.52 11.65 -9.88
C SER A 122 -8.89 11.34 -9.29
N LEU A 123 -9.27 12.00 -8.18
CA LEU A 123 -10.61 11.87 -7.61
C LEU A 123 -11.66 12.63 -8.43
N PHE A 124 -11.30 13.80 -8.99
CA PHE A 124 -12.18 14.60 -9.84
C PHE A 124 -12.30 14.09 -11.27
N LYS A 125 -11.25 13.43 -11.78
CA LYS A 125 -11.27 12.73 -13.05
C LYS A 125 -12.03 11.42 -12.80
N GLY A 126 -13.37 11.50 -12.86
CA GLY A 126 -14.28 10.40 -12.59
C GLY A 126 -13.78 9.10 -13.21
N LYS A 127 -13.98 7.97 -12.52
CA LYS A 127 -13.53 6.66 -12.98
C LYS A 127 -13.99 6.48 -14.43
N ASN A 128 -13.03 6.33 -15.34
CA ASN A 128 -13.32 5.68 -16.61
C ASN A 128 -13.65 4.23 -16.23
N ASP A 129 -14.93 3.95 -16.02
CA ASP A 129 -15.45 2.59 -15.95
C ASP A 129 -15.19 1.98 -17.33
N SER A 130 -13.96 1.46 -17.50
CA SER A 130 -13.82 0.25 -18.28
C SER A 130 -14.70 -0.76 -17.57
N GLU A 131 -15.70 -1.29 -18.27
CA GLU A 131 -16.63 -2.32 -17.77
C GLU A 131 -15.84 -3.59 -17.44
N ILE A 132 -15.11 -3.56 -16.33
CA ILE A 132 -14.55 -4.77 -15.74
C ILE A 132 -15.75 -5.45 -15.10
N GLN A 133 -16.30 -6.47 -15.78
CA GLN A 133 -17.33 -7.32 -15.20
C GLN A 133 -16.76 -7.97 -13.94
N LEU A 134 -17.16 -7.45 -12.78
CA LEU A 134 -16.74 -7.97 -11.50
C LEU A 134 -17.38 -9.35 -11.29
N SER A 135 -16.58 -10.32 -10.85
CA SER A 135 -17.11 -11.60 -10.38
C SER A 135 -18.00 -11.39 -9.16
N GLU A 136 -18.90 -12.33 -8.89
CA GLU A 136 -19.76 -12.30 -7.70
C GLU A 136 -18.96 -12.17 -6.39
N LEU A 137 -17.78 -12.78 -6.34
CA LEU A 137 -16.87 -12.65 -5.19
C LEU A 137 -16.32 -11.22 -5.05
N ALA A 138 -15.96 -10.57 -6.16
CA ALA A 138 -15.46 -9.20 -6.14
C ALA A 138 -16.56 -8.20 -5.75
N LYS A 139 -17.80 -8.39 -6.24
CA LYS A 139 -18.96 -7.60 -5.81
C LYS A 139 -19.20 -7.74 -4.31
N LYS A 140 -19.24 -8.98 -3.82
CA LYS A 140 -19.38 -9.26 -2.39
C LYS A 140 -18.28 -8.61 -1.55
N ALA A 141 -17.03 -8.65 -1.99
CA ALA A 141 -15.91 -8.03 -1.29
C ALA A 141 -16.04 -6.50 -1.20
N GLN A 142 -16.58 -5.85 -2.24
CA GLN A 142 -16.87 -4.41 -2.24
C GLN A 142 -18.03 -4.06 -1.31
N GLU A 143 -19.14 -4.80 -1.39
CA GLU A 143 -20.33 -4.60 -0.56
C GLU A 143 -20.00 -4.74 0.93
N GLU A 144 -19.26 -5.79 1.29
CA GLU A 144 -18.83 -6.04 2.66
C GLU A 144 -17.58 -5.24 3.09
N LYS A 145 -17.01 -4.44 2.18
CA LYS A 145 -15.84 -3.58 2.40
C LYS A 145 -14.65 -4.33 2.99
N TRP A 146 -14.31 -5.49 2.43
CA TRP A 146 -13.19 -6.29 2.93
C TRP A 146 -11.88 -5.49 2.94
N SER A 147 -11.24 -5.41 4.09
CA SER A 147 -9.95 -4.71 4.26
C SER A 147 -8.78 -5.61 3.85
N VAL A 148 -8.84 -6.88 4.23
CA VAL A 148 -7.91 -7.96 3.85
C VAL A 148 -8.74 -9.25 3.81
N TYR A 149 -8.32 -10.25 3.05
CA TYR A 149 -8.94 -11.57 3.07
C TYR A 149 -7.87 -12.66 2.96
N THR A 150 -8.19 -13.85 3.44
CA THR A 150 -7.39 -15.05 3.27
C THR A 150 -8.30 -16.24 2.93
N LEU A 151 -7.71 -17.41 2.73
CA LEU A 151 -8.45 -18.66 2.53
C LEU A 151 -8.58 -19.40 3.86
N LYS A 152 -9.76 -19.97 4.12
CA LYS A 152 -9.93 -20.94 5.21
C LYS A 152 -8.98 -22.11 4.93
N GLY A 153 -8.20 -22.50 5.94
CA GLY A 153 -7.13 -23.50 5.78
C GLY A 153 -5.77 -22.93 5.38
N GLY A 154 -5.64 -21.61 5.17
CA GLY A 154 -4.38 -20.95 4.81
C GLY A 154 -4.23 -20.70 3.32
N LEU A 155 -3.24 -19.87 2.95
CA LEU A 155 -2.99 -19.50 1.54
C LEU A 155 -2.48 -20.67 0.70
N GLU A 156 -1.91 -21.72 1.34
CA GLU A 156 -1.50 -22.97 0.69
C GLU A 156 -2.67 -23.70 0.01
N THR A 157 -3.91 -23.47 0.47
CA THR A 157 -5.11 -23.99 -0.21
C THR A 157 -5.13 -23.59 -1.69
N PHE A 158 -4.66 -22.39 -2.03
CA PHE A 158 -4.65 -21.94 -3.42
C PHE A 158 -3.73 -22.77 -4.34
N PRO A 159 -2.40 -22.87 -4.10
CA PRO A 159 -1.52 -23.70 -4.93
C PRO A 159 -1.90 -25.18 -4.88
N THR A 160 -2.42 -25.70 -3.77
CA THR A 160 -2.89 -27.10 -3.68
C THR A 160 -4.08 -27.35 -4.62
N VAL A 161 -5.11 -26.51 -4.58
CA VAL A 161 -6.27 -26.64 -5.49
C VAL A 161 -5.86 -26.43 -6.93
N MET A 162 -4.96 -25.48 -7.21
CA MET A 162 -4.43 -25.27 -8.55
C MET A 162 -3.67 -26.49 -9.06
N THR A 163 -2.84 -27.12 -8.22
CA THR A 163 -2.12 -28.35 -8.55
C THR A 163 -3.08 -29.49 -8.88
N GLN A 164 -4.15 -29.65 -8.09
CA GLN A 164 -5.16 -30.67 -8.36
C GLN A 164 -5.88 -30.39 -9.68
N TYR A 165 -6.29 -29.15 -9.93
CA TYR A 165 -6.93 -28.75 -11.18
C TYR A 165 -6.06 -29.06 -12.39
N LEU A 166 -4.76 -28.77 -12.35
CA LEU A 166 -3.83 -29.08 -13.43
C LEU A 166 -3.75 -30.60 -13.69
N ARG A 167 -3.68 -31.42 -12.64
CA ARG A 167 -3.69 -32.90 -12.76
C ARG A 167 -4.99 -33.43 -13.35
N ASP A 168 -6.12 -32.89 -12.93
CA ASP A 168 -7.45 -33.28 -13.42
C ASP A 168 -7.66 -32.90 -14.90
N ASN A 169 -6.82 -32.02 -15.45
CA ASN A 169 -6.82 -31.61 -16.85
C ASN A 169 -5.61 -32.17 -17.63
N ASP A 170 -5.03 -33.28 -17.14
CA ASP A 170 -3.93 -34.02 -17.79
C ASP A 170 -2.69 -33.17 -18.11
N ILE A 171 -2.43 -32.12 -17.30
CA ILE A 171 -1.23 -31.29 -17.44
C ILE A 171 -0.08 -31.97 -16.70
N ASP A 172 0.97 -32.29 -17.45
CA ASP A 172 2.19 -32.90 -16.92
C ASP A 172 2.95 -31.90 -16.02
N MET A 173 3.16 -32.27 -14.76
CA MET A 173 3.76 -31.41 -13.73
C MET A 173 5.02 -32.05 -13.16
N HIS A 174 6.18 -31.49 -13.52
CA HIS A 174 7.47 -32.00 -13.09
C HIS A 174 7.92 -31.25 -11.84
N LEU A 175 7.79 -31.89 -10.67
CA LEU A 175 8.30 -31.37 -9.41
C LEU A 175 9.74 -31.85 -9.20
N ASN A 176 10.49 -31.13 -8.36
CA ASN A 176 11.89 -31.47 -8.01
C ASN A 176 12.84 -31.56 -9.23
N THR A 177 12.47 -30.97 -10.37
CA THR A 177 13.28 -30.95 -11.58
C THR A 177 13.80 -29.54 -11.78
N ARG A 178 15.12 -29.37 -11.64
CA ARG A 178 15.78 -28.08 -11.86
C ARG A 178 15.91 -27.84 -13.37
N VAL A 179 15.50 -26.66 -13.82
CA VAL A 179 15.78 -26.19 -15.18
C VAL A 179 17.19 -25.60 -15.21
N GLU A 180 18.03 -26.07 -16.13
CA GLU A 180 19.39 -25.55 -16.38
C GLU A 180 19.38 -24.37 -17.35
#